data_AF-A0A9P7JXW0-F1
#
_entry.id   AF-A0A9P7JXW0-F1
#
_cell.length_a   1.000
_cell.length_b   1.000
_cell.length_c   1.000
_cell.angle_alpha   90.00
_cell.angle_beta   90.00
_cell.angle_gamma   90.00
#
_symmetry.space_group_name_H-M   'P 1'
#
loop_
_entity.id
_entity.type
_entity.pdbx_description
1 polymer ?
#
loop_
_entity_poly.entity_id
_entity_poly.type
_entity_poly.pdbx_seq_one_letter_code
_entity_poly.pdbx_strand_id
1 'polypeptide(L)'
;MAEKDAQLQDEDNVASIRYIFLHVKEATPLPPALWDLHDSNESLKKVSYTTFRFVYEAKFTLPVYSIIPSNKRYIRSWTLVVPHATTVLQVVRNNWGPSLEDLIGEFVSLGIPFFTLALSSSPPHTLPRPETVFDNLSRLSSFQPNAYTYKTYELQRDDFLRHPHARAALLRGGILWRLCKASFEERIGLVNGPSSDVRLFGEAKRFPSSTSDGLTWSAWDDILTDDEVDLICGVYYVAVEDDRQKQWTTLSWWPRPNVFNKCSLWTGYWNTSCEFWFQRRLDSIRCGEARPSKTAEWKGALRYSQNKTRLLCNLTEEASALFISKVLG
;
A
#
# COMPACT_ATOMS: atom_id res chain seq x y z
N MET A 1 21.17 17.52 -25.24
CA MET A 1 20.38 16.47 -25.93
C MET A 1 19.45 15.80 -24.94
N ALA A 2 19.96 15.11 -23.91
CA ALA A 2 19.13 14.44 -22.89
C ALA A 2 18.03 15.31 -22.23
N GLU A 3 18.26 16.60 -21.98
CA GLU A 3 17.28 17.50 -21.37
C GLU A 3 16.15 17.94 -22.33
N LYS A 4 16.46 18.04 -23.64
CA LYS A 4 15.48 18.27 -24.70
C LYS A 4 14.65 17.02 -24.98
N ASP A 5 15.29 15.85 -24.96
CA ASP A 5 14.62 14.57 -25.16
C ASP A 5 13.67 14.24 -24.00
N ALA A 6 14.05 14.60 -22.75
CA ALA A 6 13.19 14.50 -21.58
C ALA A 6 12.00 15.47 -21.62
N GLN A 7 12.19 16.71 -22.11
CA GLN A 7 11.11 17.68 -22.31
C GLN A 7 10.12 17.25 -23.41
N LEU A 8 10.62 16.71 -24.53
CA LEU A 8 9.78 16.18 -25.61
C LEU A 8 8.97 14.96 -25.15
N GLN A 9 9.57 14.05 -24.37
CA GLN A 9 8.83 12.93 -23.75
C GLN A 9 7.76 13.41 -22.77
N ASP A 10 8.00 14.47 -22.00
CA ASP A 10 7.01 15.02 -21.07
C ASP A 10 5.82 15.66 -21.81
N GLU A 11 6.06 16.39 -22.90
CA GLU A 11 5.01 16.99 -23.73
C GLU A 11 4.15 15.94 -24.46
N ASP A 12 4.77 14.90 -25.04
CA ASP A 12 4.05 13.80 -25.71
C ASP A 12 3.23 12.96 -24.71
N ASN A 13 3.76 12.76 -23.50
CA ASN A 13 3.03 12.11 -22.41
C ASN A 13 1.82 12.96 -21.97
N VAL A 14 1.98 14.28 -21.87
CA VAL A 14 0.87 15.19 -21.54
C VAL A 14 -0.22 15.18 -22.60
N ALA A 15 0.13 15.15 -23.89
CA ALA A 15 -0.83 15.04 -24.99
C ALA A 15 -1.58 13.70 -24.94
N SER A 16 -0.86 12.59 -24.74
CA SER A 16 -1.44 11.24 -24.62
C SER A 16 -2.36 11.12 -23.42
N ILE A 17 -1.96 11.64 -22.26
CA ILE A 17 -2.78 11.67 -21.03
C ILE A 17 -4.04 12.51 -21.25
N ARG A 18 -3.92 13.68 -21.89
CA ARG A 18 -5.08 14.53 -22.22
C ARG A 18 -6.04 13.82 -23.18
N TYR A 19 -5.50 13.14 -24.20
CA TYR A 19 -6.28 12.39 -25.16
C TYR A 19 -7.05 11.23 -24.51
N ILE A 20 -6.38 10.43 -23.69
CA ILE A 20 -7.01 9.34 -22.92
C ILE A 20 -8.08 9.91 -22.00
N PHE A 21 -7.78 10.99 -21.27
CA PHE A 21 -8.73 11.61 -20.36
C PHE A 21 -9.96 12.17 -21.08
N LEU A 22 -9.79 12.73 -22.27
CA LEU A 22 -10.91 13.21 -23.09
C LEU A 22 -11.83 12.05 -23.48
N HIS A 23 -11.27 10.94 -23.98
CA HIS A 23 -12.05 9.78 -24.39
C HIS A 23 -12.77 9.12 -23.21
N VAL A 24 -12.06 8.98 -22.11
CA VAL A 24 -12.59 8.51 -20.83
C VAL A 24 -13.75 9.39 -20.35
N LYS A 25 -13.60 10.71 -20.38
CA LYS A 25 -14.62 11.65 -19.90
C LYS A 25 -15.84 11.69 -20.82
N GLU A 26 -15.63 11.58 -22.13
CA GLU A 26 -16.68 11.62 -23.15
C GLU A 26 -17.33 10.26 -23.39
N ALA A 27 -16.90 9.22 -22.67
CA ALA A 27 -17.30 7.84 -22.85
C ALA A 27 -17.16 7.36 -24.31
N THR A 28 -16.17 7.90 -25.03
CA THR A 28 -15.87 7.48 -26.40
C THR A 28 -14.90 6.29 -26.37
N PRO A 29 -15.06 5.30 -27.27
CA PRO A 29 -14.17 4.15 -27.29
C PRO A 29 -12.72 4.57 -27.53
N LEU A 30 -11.81 4.13 -26.67
CA LEU A 30 -10.38 4.29 -26.94
C LEU A 30 -9.98 3.43 -28.14
N PRO A 31 -9.14 3.94 -29.06
CA PRO A 31 -8.63 3.14 -30.16
C PRO A 31 -7.94 1.87 -29.65
N PRO A 32 -8.11 0.70 -30.30
CA PRO A 32 -7.51 -0.56 -29.85
C PRO A 32 -5.99 -0.52 -29.69
N ALA A 33 -5.32 0.32 -30.49
CA ALA A 33 -3.87 0.51 -30.44
C ALA A 33 -3.39 1.22 -29.17
N LEU A 34 -4.27 1.97 -28.49
CA LEU A 34 -3.96 2.75 -27.29
C LEU A 34 -4.51 2.11 -26.01
N TRP A 35 -5.21 0.98 -26.15
CA TRP A 35 -5.87 0.30 -25.05
C TRP A 35 -5.69 -1.21 -25.16
N ASP A 36 -4.83 -1.75 -24.31
CA ASP A 36 -4.47 -3.18 -24.33
C ASP A 36 -5.59 -4.10 -23.83
N LEU A 37 -6.56 -3.57 -23.07
CA LEU A 37 -7.77 -4.29 -22.67
C LEU A 37 -8.91 -4.18 -23.70
N HIS A 38 -8.66 -3.63 -24.89
CA HIS A 38 -9.65 -3.60 -25.95
C HIS A 38 -9.97 -5.03 -26.43
N ASP A 39 -11.24 -5.32 -26.72
CA ASP A 39 -11.69 -6.68 -27.07
C ASP A 39 -10.98 -7.26 -28.32
N SER A 40 -10.51 -6.41 -29.22
CA SER A 40 -9.73 -6.82 -30.41
C SER A 40 -8.24 -7.04 -30.15
N ASN A 41 -7.73 -6.74 -28.95
CA ASN A 41 -6.33 -6.94 -28.61
C ASN A 41 -6.11 -8.36 -28.06
N GLU A 42 -5.38 -9.15 -28.84
CA GLU A 42 -5.09 -10.56 -28.52
C GLU A 42 -3.78 -10.74 -27.73
N SER A 43 -2.99 -9.68 -27.52
CA SER A 43 -1.66 -9.79 -26.91
C SER A 43 -1.73 -10.38 -25.49
N LEU A 44 -2.63 -9.87 -24.66
CA LEU A 44 -2.85 -10.40 -23.31
C LEU A 44 -3.56 -11.75 -23.33
N LYS A 45 -4.51 -11.99 -24.25
CA LYS A 45 -5.22 -13.28 -24.33
C LYS A 45 -4.30 -14.47 -24.67
N LYS A 46 -3.18 -14.21 -25.34
CA LYS A 46 -2.17 -15.20 -25.72
C LYS A 46 -1.11 -15.46 -24.65
N VAL A 47 -1.04 -14.65 -23.60
CA VAL A 47 -0.13 -14.90 -22.48
C VAL A 47 -0.57 -16.19 -21.80
N SER A 48 0.30 -17.20 -21.79
CA SER A 48 0.01 -18.48 -21.12
C SER A 48 -0.13 -18.25 -19.62
N TYR A 49 -1.36 -18.13 -19.13
CA TYR A 49 -1.72 -17.96 -17.71
C TYR A 49 -1.42 -19.19 -16.85
N THR A 50 -0.53 -20.06 -17.31
CA THR A 50 -0.27 -21.38 -16.73
C THR A 50 0.40 -21.30 -15.36
N THR A 51 0.96 -20.16 -14.97
CA THR A 51 1.71 -20.05 -13.71
C THR A 51 0.79 -19.87 -12.50
N PHE A 52 -0.22 -19.00 -12.62
CA PHE A 52 -1.13 -18.66 -11.52
C PHE A 52 -2.58 -18.64 -11.98
N ARG A 53 -3.45 -19.13 -11.12
CA ARG A 53 -4.90 -18.94 -11.18
C ARG A 53 -5.29 -17.78 -10.27
N PHE A 54 -6.15 -16.91 -10.76
CA PHE A 54 -6.68 -15.78 -10.00
C PHE A 54 -8.14 -16.05 -9.63
N VAL A 55 -8.49 -15.92 -8.36
CA VAL A 55 -9.86 -16.18 -7.87
C VAL A 55 -10.37 -14.96 -7.16
N TYR A 56 -11.51 -14.43 -7.59
CA TYR A 56 -12.18 -13.34 -6.90
C TYR A 56 -12.95 -13.87 -5.68
N GLU A 57 -12.56 -13.43 -4.49
CA GLU A 57 -13.10 -13.89 -3.22
C GLU A 57 -14.07 -12.86 -2.64
N ALA A 58 -15.28 -12.81 -3.19
CA ALA A 58 -16.34 -11.88 -2.76
C ALA A 58 -16.83 -12.09 -1.32
N LYS A 59 -16.54 -13.27 -0.73
CA LYS A 59 -16.99 -13.67 0.60
C LYS A 59 -16.28 -12.94 1.75
N PHE A 60 -15.13 -12.32 1.47
CA PHE A 60 -14.40 -11.56 2.46
C PHE A 60 -15.04 -10.18 2.69
N THR A 61 -14.92 -9.64 3.91
CA THR A 61 -15.38 -8.28 4.27
C THR A 61 -14.80 -7.19 3.35
N LEU A 62 -13.60 -7.42 2.84
CA LEU A 62 -13.02 -6.68 1.73
C LEU A 62 -12.79 -7.70 0.61
N PRO A 63 -13.51 -7.60 -0.53
CA PRO A 63 -13.27 -8.46 -1.68
C PRO A 63 -11.81 -8.34 -2.13
N VAL A 64 -11.20 -9.48 -2.41
CA VAL A 64 -9.79 -9.58 -2.82
C VAL A 64 -9.66 -10.62 -3.93
N TYR A 65 -8.52 -10.61 -4.61
CA TYR A 65 -8.14 -11.64 -5.57
C TYR A 65 -7.09 -12.55 -4.94
N SER A 66 -7.41 -13.84 -4.80
CA SER A 66 -6.44 -14.88 -4.43
C SER A 66 -5.57 -15.24 -5.61
N ILE A 67 -4.25 -15.27 -5.39
CA ILE A 67 -3.26 -15.69 -6.38
C ILE A 67 -2.79 -17.10 -6.03
N ILE A 68 -3.11 -18.08 -6.86
CA ILE A 68 -2.91 -19.50 -6.57
C ILE A 68 -1.97 -20.09 -7.61
N PRO A 69 -0.78 -20.57 -7.22
CA PRO A 69 0.14 -21.20 -8.16
C PRO A 69 -0.46 -22.47 -8.75
N SER A 70 -0.36 -22.64 -10.07
CA SER A 70 -0.79 -23.85 -10.76
C SER A 70 0.13 -25.04 -10.44
N ASN A 71 1.42 -24.77 -10.21
CA ASN A 71 2.38 -25.79 -9.79
C ASN A 71 2.35 -25.98 -8.26
N LYS A 72 2.00 -27.19 -7.83
CA LYS A 72 1.89 -27.56 -6.41
C LYS A 72 3.15 -27.29 -5.59
N ARG A 73 4.35 -27.28 -6.20
CA ARG A 73 5.62 -26.96 -5.48
C ARG A 73 5.67 -25.53 -4.92
N TYR A 74 4.87 -24.63 -5.49
CA TYR A 74 4.81 -23.23 -5.08
C TYR A 74 3.64 -22.93 -4.13
N ILE A 75 2.83 -23.93 -3.80
CA ILE A 75 1.78 -23.78 -2.78
C ILE A 75 2.44 -23.58 -1.41
N ARG A 76 1.83 -22.74 -0.58
CA ARG A 76 2.23 -22.44 0.79
C ARG A 76 1.10 -22.73 1.75
N SER A 77 1.42 -22.73 3.05
CA SER A 77 0.43 -22.83 4.13
C SER A 77 -0.40 -21.55 4.32
N TRP A 78 -0.12 -20.52 3.53
CA TRP A 78 -0.80 -19.23 3.49
C TRP A 78 -1.18 -18.88 2.05
N THR A 79 -2.18 -18.02 1.88
CA THR A 79 -2.70 -17.58 0.58
C THR A 79 -2.26 -16.14 0.29
N LEU A 80 -1.66 -15.90 -0.87
CA LEU A 80 -1.39 -14.54 -1.35
C LEU A 80 -2.68 -13.94 -1.89
N VAL A 81 -3.06 -12.76 -1.39
CA VAL A 81 -4.20 -12.01 -1.92
C VAL A 81 -3.85 -10.55 -2.19
N VAL A 82 -4.48 -9.98 -3.21
CA VAL A 82 -4.35 -8.56 -3.56
C VAL A 82 -5.73 -7.88 -3.59
N PRO A 83 -5.84 -6.61 -3.18
CA PRO A 83 -7.12 -5.93 -3.09
C PRO A 83 -7.65 -5.42 -4.44
N HIS A 84 -6.81 -5.33 -5.47
CA HIS A 84 -7.14 -4.63 -6.71
C HIS A 84 -6.94 -5.50 -7.95
N ALA A 85 -7.88 -5.43 -8.87
CA ALA A 85 -7.85 -6.05 -10.19
C ALA A 85 -6.68 -5.51 -11.03
N THR A 86 -6.40 -4.21 -10.93
CA THR A 86 -5.22 -3.59 -11.56
C THR A 86 -3.92 -4.27 -11.17
N THR A 87 -3.80 -4.77 -9.94
CA THR A 87 -2.61 -5.52 -9.49
C THR A 87 -2.53 -6.89 -10.16
N VAL A 88 -3.63 -7.64 -10.23
CA VAL A 88 -3.69 -8.93 -10.95
C VAL A 88 -3.33 -8.74 -12.43
N LEU A 89 -3.89 -7.71 -13.05
CA LEU A 89 -3.59 -7.40 -14.44
C LEU A 89 -2.13 -7.00 -14.64
N GLN A 90 -1.51 -6.30 -13.69
CA GLN A 90 -0.09 -5.99 -13.74
C GLN A 90 0.78 -7.27 -13.66
N VAL A 91 0.42 -8.23 -12.81
CA VAL A 91 1.10 -9.55 -12.75
C VAL A 91 1.09 -10.21 -14.13
N VAL A 92 -0.08 -10.21 -14.78
CA VAL A 92 -0.26 -10.77 -16.13
C VAL A 92 0.58 -10.04 -17.17
N ARG A 93 0.49 -8.71 -17.21
CA ARG A 93 1.17 -7.87 -18.22
C ARG A 93 2.68 -8.07 -18.21
N ASN A 94 3.25 -8.25 -17.02
CA ASN A 94 4.70 -8.39 -16.86
C ASN A 94 5.15 -9.84 -16.77
N ASN A 95 4.22 -10.80 -16.83
CA ASN A 95 4.50 -12.23 -16.67
C ASN A 95 5.32 -12.53 -15.40
N TRP A 96 4.97 -11.89 -14.27
CA TRP A 96 5.67 -12.09 -12.99
C TRP A 96 5.45 -13.52 -12.45
N GLY A 97 6.45 -14.07 -11.77
CA GLY A 97 6.48 -15.45 -11.27
C GLY A 97 7.86 -16.10 -11.43
N PRO A 98 7.98 -17.45 -11.37
CA PRO A 98 6.90 -18.43 -11.25
C PRO A 98 6.46 -18.78 -9.82
N SER A 99 7.15 -18.30 -8.79
CA SER A 99 6.81 -18.56 -7.39
C SER A 99 6.03 -17.40 -6.75
N LEU A 100 5.43 -17.65 -5.58
CA LEU A 100 4.80 -16.59 -4.79
C LEU A 100 5.85 -15.62 -4.23
N GLU A 101 7.05 -16.11 -3.93
CA GLU A 101 8.16 -15.30 -3.46
C GLU A 101 8.63 -14.30 -4.52
N ASP A 102 8.72 -14.72 -5.79
CA ASP A 102 9.07 -13.82 -6.90
C ASP A 102 8.03 -12.69 -7.02
N LEU A 103 6.74 -13.02 -6.98
CA LEU A 103 5.65 -12.04 -6.99
C LEU A 103 5.71 -11.07 -5.82
N ILE A 104 5.95 -11.59 -4.62
CA ILE A 104 6.10 -10.77 -3.41
C ILE A 104 7.28 -9.82 -3.54
N GLY A 105 8.40 -10.28 -4.10
CA GLY A 105 9.56 -9.44 -4.41
C GLY A 105 9.18 -8.27 -5.29
N GLU A 106 8.43 -8.51 -6.38
CA GLU A 106 7.94 -7.47 -7.27
C GLU A 106 6.98 -6.49 -6.56
N PHE A 107 6.02 -7.01 -5.79
CA PHE A 107 5.09 -6.18 -5.03
C PHE A 107 5.80 -5.28 -4.02
N VAL A 108 6.78 -5.82 -3.30
CA VAL A 108 7.60 -5.04 -2.37
C VAL A 108 8.50 -4.06 -3.11
N SER A 109 9.04 -4.39 -4.28
CA SER A 109 9.90 -3.46 -5.02
C SER A 109 9.13 -2.20 -5.45
N LEU A 110 7.85 -2.37 -5.80
CA LEU A 110 6.94 -1.33 -6.30
C LEU A 110 6.03 -0.73 -5.22
N GLY A 111 6.11 -1.19 -3.97
CA GLY A 111 5.23 -0.75 -2.89
C GLY A 111 3.74 -1.00 -3.17
N ILE A 112 3.44 -2.11 -3.84
CA ILE A 112 2.07 -2.59 -4.11
C ILE A 112 1.48 -3.20 -2.82
N PRO A 113 0.25 -2.85 -2.42
CA PRO A 113 -0.40 -3.47 -1.27
C PRO A 113 -0.81 -4.92 -1.54
N PHE A 114 -0.50 -5.82 -0.62
CA PHE A 114 -0.94 -7.23 -0.65
C PHE A 114 -1.10 -7.78 0.77
N PHE A 115 -1.66 -8.99 0.87
CA PHE A 115 -1.79 -9.72 2.12
C PHE A 115 -1.36 -11.17 1.95
N THR A 116 -0.81 -11.74 3.02
CA THR A 116 -0.46 -13.15 3.11
C THR A 116 -1.31 -13.80 4.20
N LEU A 117 -2.38 -14.47 3.80
CA LEU A 117 -3.42 -14.92 4.72
C LEU A 117 -3.12 -16.33 5.25
N ALA A 118 -2.97 -16.47 6.57
CA ALA A 118 -3.00 -17.76 7.22
C ALA A 118 -4.45 -18.22 7.41
N LEU A 119 -4.78 -19.38 6.84
CA LEU A 119 -6.06 -20.05 7.09
C LEU A 119 -5.98 -20.76 8.44
N SER A 120 -6.92 -20.44 9.34
CA SER A 120 -7.07 -21.16 10.61
C SER A 120 -8.55 -21.38 10.92
N SER A 121 -8.87 -22.61 11.32
CA SER A 121 -10.18 -22.98 11.85
C SER A 121 -10.39 -22.49 13.29
N SER A 122 -9.29 -22.18 14.01
CA SER A 122 -9.31 -21.69 15.38
C SER A 122 -8.90 -20.21 15.43
N PRO A 123 -9.57 -19.37 16.24
CA PRO A 123 -9.13 -18.00 16.45
C PRO A 123 -7.69 -18.00 17.01
N PRO A 124 -6.89 -16.96 16.71
CA PRO A 124 -5.60 -16.74 17.36
C PRO A 124 -5.75 -16.83 18.88
N HIS A 125 -4.69 -17.26 19.56
CA HIS A 125 -4.66 -17.13 21.02
C HIS A 125 -4.85 -15.66 21.40
N THR A 126 -5.70 -15.38 22.38
CA THR A 126 -6.08 -14.01 22.77
C THR A 126 -5.09 -13.40 23.78
N LEU A 127 -3.80 -13.74 23.67
CA LEU A 127 -2.81 -13.08 24.51
C LEU A 127 -2.78 -11.59 24.11
N PRO A 128 -2.74 -10.68 25.08
CA PRO A 128 -2.45 -9.28 24.76
C PRO A 128 -1.06 -9.23 24.13
N ARG A 129 -0.93 -8.48 23.04
CA ARG A 129 0.39 -8.17 22.49
C ARG A 129 1.17 -7.40 23.57
N PRO A 130 2.45 -7.71 23.82
CA PRO A 130 3.27 -6.88 24.69
C PRO A 130 3.18 -5.44 24.22
N GLU A 131 2.95 -4.50 25.14
CA GLU A 131 2.94 -3.09 24.77
C GLU A 131 4.28 -2.76 24.13
N THR A 132 4.22 -2.34 22.87
CA THR A 132 5.37 -1.73 22.22
C THR A 132 5.58 -0.40 22.94
N VAL A 133 6.57 -0.33 23.83
CA VAL A 133 6.82 0.87 24.62
C VAL A 133 7.34 1.96 23.69
N PHE A 134 6.43 2.81 23.22
CA PHE A 134 6.79 4.02 22.51
C PHE A 134 7.11 5.08 23.54
N ASP A 135 8.36 5.53 23.57
CA ASP A 135 8.74 6.69 24.37
C ASP A 135 7.77 7.83 24.02
N ASN A 136 6.93 8.16 25.00
CA ASN A 136 5.63 8.82 24.85
C ASN A 136 5.58 9.76 23.64
N LEU A 137 4.69 9.51 22.66
CA LEU A 137 4.51 10.46 21.55
C LEU A 137 4.01 11.84 22.03
N SER A 138 3.65 11.96 23.31
CA SER A 138 3.21 13.17 24.01
C SER A 138 4.32 14.20 24.22
N ARG A 139 4.00 15.47 23.98
CA ARG A 139 4.91 16.61 24.07
C ARG A 139 4.21 17.81 24.71
N LEU A 140 4.97 18.64 25.43
CA LEU A 140 4.48 19.90 25.99
C LEU A 140 4.19 20.92 24.88
N SER A 141 3.39 21.95 25.17
CA SER A 141 3.09 23.06 24.27
C SER A 141 4.33 23.76 23.72
N SER A 142 5.40 23.80 24.51
CA SER A 142 6.70 24.38 24.16
C SER A 142 7.55 23.51 23.22
N PHE A 143 7.06 22.35 22.79
CA PHE A 143 7.81 21.45 21.93
C PHE A 143 8.14 22.08 20.58
N GLN A 144 9.45 22.14 20.29
CA GLN A 144 10.00 22.65 19.03
C GLN A 144 10.67 21.51 18.27
N PRO A 145 10.02 20.96 17.22
CA PRO A 145 10.64 19.96 16.36
C PRO A 145 11.88 20.52 15.66
N ASN A 146 12.93 19.72 15.61
CA ASN A 146 14.22 20.03 14.98
C ASN A 146 14.88 18.75 14.42
N ALA A 147 16.05 18.89 13.79
CA ALA A 147 16.80 17.78 13.21
C ALA A 147 17.12 16.66 14.22
N TYR A 148 17.41 16.99 15.48
CA TYR A 148 17.64 16.01 16.53
C TYR A 148 16.38 15.18 16.81
N THR A 149 15.23 15.84 16.97
CA THR A 149 13.95 15.14 17.18
C THR A 149 13.57 14.23 16.01
N TYR A 150 13.90 14.64 14.77
CA TYR A 150 13.72 13.78 13.60
C TYR A 150 14.62 12.54 13.69
N LYS A 151 15.88 12.70 14.12
CA LYS A 151 16.79 11.55 14.26
C LYS A 151 16.34 10.58 15.36
N THR A 152 15.85 11.09 16.49
CA THR A 152 15.25 10.26 17.54
C THR A 152 14.05 9.49 17.02
N TYR A 153 13.18 10.14 16.24
CA TYR A 153 12.06 9.47 15.57
C TYR A 153 12.54 8.32 14.67
N GLU A 154 13.55 8.54 13.82
CA GLU A 154 14.07 7.48 12.94
C GLU A 154 14.56 6.27 13.74
N LEU A 155 15.28 6.49 14.84
CA LEU A 155 15.77 5.43 15.71
C LEU A 155 14.62 4.62 16.34
N GLN A 156 13.59 5.30 16.85
CA GLN A 156 12.43 4.63 17.44
C GLN A 156 11.62 3.85 16.41
N ARG A 157 11.42 4.41 15.21
CA ARG A 157 10.79 3.70 14.10
C ARG A 157 11.59 2.45 13.77
N ASP A 158 12.89 2.57 13.54
CA ASP A 158 13.72 1.45 13.09
C ASP A 158 13.83 0.35 14.16
N ASP A 159 13.78 0.70 15.45
CA ASP A 159 13.70 -0.28 16.54
C ASP A 159 12.36 -1.03 16.52
N PHE A 160 11.23 -0.32 16.35
CA PHE A 160 9.92 -0.96 16.18
C PHE A 160 9.88 -1.91 14.97
N LEU A 161 10.50 -1.53 13.84
CA LEU A 161 10.54 -2.36 12.63
C LEU A 161 11.35 -3.66 12.80
N ARG A 162 11.93 -3.92 13.98
CA ARG A 162 12.50 -5.22 14.35
C ARG A 162 11.46 -6.25 14.77
N HIS A 163 10.27 -5.81 15.18
CA HIS A 163 9.21 -6.73 15.59
C HIS A 163 8.66 -7.54 14.41
N PRO A 164 8.27 -8.81 14.61
CA PRO A 164 7.78 -9.67 13.53
C PRO A 164 6.57 -9.11 12.79
N HIS A 165 5.56 -8.60 13.50
CA HIS A 165 4.33 -8.06 12.90
C HIS A 165 4.53 -6.72 12.18
N ALA A 166 5.62 -6.01 12.45
CA ALA A 166 5.93 -4.73 11.81
C ALA A 166 6.07 -4.84 10.28
N ARG A 167 6.26 -6.06 9.74
CA ARG A 167 6.15 -6.37 8.30
C ARG A 167 4.85 -5.84 7.69
N ALA A 168 3.76 -5.76 8.45
CA ALA A 168 2.48 -5.21 7.99
C ALA A 168 2.63 -3.78 7.44
N ALA A 169 3.59 -2.99 7.94
CA ALA A 169 3.90 -1.67 7.38
C ALA A 169 4.36 -1.76 5.92
N LEU A 170 5.22 -2.75 5.61
CA LEU A 170 5.76 -2.98 4.29
C LEU A 170 4.68 -3.51 3.32
N LEU A 171 3.82 -4.44 3.79
CA LEU A 171 2.76 -5.04 2.96
C LEU A 171 1.64 -4.05 2.58
N ARG A 172 1.48 -2.95 3.33
CA ARG A 172 0.41 -1.98 3.12
C ARG A 172 0.65 -1.04 1.93
N GLY A 173 1.85 -1.05 1.34
CA GLY A 173 2.24 -0.12 0.29
C GLY A 173 2.25 1.34 0.76
N GLY A 174 2.29 2.26 -0.20
CA GLY A 174 2.16 3.70 0.06
C GLY A 174 3.21 4.25 1.01
N ILE A 175 2.79 5.21 1.84
CA ILE A 175 3.72 5.94 2.72
C ILE A 175 4.36 5.05 3.80
N LEU A 176 3.63 4.06 4.33
CA LEU A 176 4.20 3.13 5.33
C LEU A 176 5.28 2.27 4.71
N TRP A 177 5.01 1.70 3.53
CA TRP A 177 6.01 0.95 2.79
C TRP A 177 7.26 1.78 2.59
N ARG A 178 7.13 3.03 2.13
CA ARG A 178 8.31 3.84 1.81
C ARG A 178 9.15 4.17 3.04
N LEU A 179 8.50 4.45 4.17
CA LEU A 179 9.15 4.77 5.43
C LEU A 179 9.88 3.58 6.04
N CYS A 180 9.42 2.37 5.74
CA CYS A 180 9.96 1.15 6.34
C CYS A 180 10.88 0.38 5.38
N LYS A 181 10.81 0.61 4.06
CA LYS A 181 11.49 -0.18 3.03
C LYS A 181 12.96 -0.42 3.35
N ALA A 182 13.71 0.64 3.63
CA ALA A 182 15.15 0.57 3.90
C ALA A 182 15.47 -0.35 5.10
N SER A 183 14.63 -0.32 6.15
CA SER A 183 14.80 -1.12 7.36
C SER A 183 14.50 -2.62 7.14
N PHE A 184 13.96 -3.00 5.97
CA PHE A 184 13.65 -4.37 5.57
C PHE A 184 14.46 -4.88 4.38
N GLU A 185 15.34 -4.09 3.75
CA GLU A 185 16.06 -4.50 2.52
C GLU A 185 16.84 -5.81 2.70
N GLU A 186 17.50 -6.00 3.84
CA GLU A 186 18.22 -7.25 4.17
C GLU A 186 17.32 -8.37 4.69
N ARG A 187 16.04 -8.06 4.98
CA ARG A 187 15.08 -8.94 5.65
C ARG A 187 13.82 -9.18 4.83
N ILE A 188 13.88 -9.03 3.51
CA ILE A 188 12.72 -9.19 2.63
C ILE A 188 12.13 -10.62 2.68
N GLY A 189 12.93 -11.64 3.03
CA GLY A 189 12.41 -12.98 3.29
C GLY A 189 11.36 -13.04 4.42
N LEU A 190 11.36 -12.05 5.32
CA LEU A 190 10.35 -11.86 6.35
C LEU A 190 9.00 -11.37 5.82
N VAL A 191 8.80 -11.19 4.50
CA VAL A 191 7.48 -10.94 3.90
C VAL A 191 6.78 -12.20 3.35
N ASN A 192 7.38 -13.39 3.53
CA ASN A 192 6.83 -14.65 3.02
C ASN A 192 5.86 -15.34 4.01
N GLY A 193 4.63 -14.86 4.08
CA GLY A 193 3.60 -15.41 4.95
C GLY A 193 3.48 -14.70 6.29
N PRO A 194 2.32 -14.71 6.95
CA PRO A 194 2.11 -13.95 8.18
C PRO A 194 3.06 -14.39 9.30
N SER A 195 3.38 -13.46 10.20
CA SER A 195 4.30 -13.73 11.31
C SER A 195 3.71 -14.71 12.35
N SER A 196 4.53 -15.19 13.27
CA SER A 196 4.07 -15.99 14.42
C SER A 196 3.06 -15.26 15.28
N ASP A 197 3.10 -13.93 15.29
CA ASP A 197 2.28 -13.07 16.13
C ASP A 197 0.80 -13.21 15.78
N VAL A 198 0.49 -13.47 14.51
CA VAL A 198 -0.88 -13.74 14.03
C VAL A 198 -1.51 -14.96 14.72
N ARG A 199 -0.70 -15.90 15.21
CA ARG A 199 -1.20 -17.09 15.94
C ARG A 199 -1.20 -16.89 17.45
N LEU A 200 -0.28 -16.08 17.95
CA LEU A 200 0.00 -15.91 19.38
C LEU A 200 -0.86 -14.82 20.02
N PHE A 201 -1.17 -13.75 19.28
CA PHE A 201 -1.88 -12.58 19.78
C PHE A 201 -3.23 -12.39 19.10
N GLY A 202 -4.18 -11.78 19.81
CA GLY A 202 -5.54 -11.54 19.31
C GLY A 202 -5.65 -10.44 18.25
N GLU A 203 -4.58 -9.68 18.02
CA GLU A 203 -4.53 -8.59 17.05
C GLU A 203 -4.05 -9.07 15.69
N ALA A 204 -5.01 -9.46 14.85
CA ALA A 204 -4.77 -9.84 13.47
C ALA A 204 -5.91 -9.35 12.57
N LYS A 205 -5.61 -9.07 11.30
CA LYS A 205 -6.63 -8.66 10.33
C LYS A 205 -7.50 -9.86 9.98
N ARG A 206 -8.76 -9.86 10.42
CA ARG A 206 -9.72 -10.93 10.13
C ARG A 206 -10.38 -10.78 8.77
N PHE A 207 -10.35 -11.85 7.99
CA PHE A 207 -11.08 -12.03 6.74
C PHE A 207 -12.08 -13.18 6.93
N PRO A 208 -13.33 -12.90 7.36
CA PRO A 208 -14.32 -13.95 7.56
C PRO A 208 -14.76 -14.53 6.21
N SER A 209 -14.92 -15.84 6.17
CA SER A 209 -15.47 -16.57 5.03
C SER A 209 -16.55 -17.53 5.55
N SER A 210 -17.77 -17.37 5.04
CA SER A 210 -18.86 -18.31 5.30
C SER A 210 -18.87 -19.37 4.20
N THR A 211 -18.78 -20.65 4.57
CA THR A 211 -19.05 -21.75 3.63
C THR A 211 -20.52 -22.17 3.70
N SER A 212 -21.01 -22.83 2.65
CA SER A 212 -22.41 -23.30 2.52
C SER A 212 -22.80 -24.36 3.56
N ASP A 213 -21.82 -24.95 4.23
CA ASP A 213 -21.97 -25.92 5.33
C ASP A 213 -22.14 -25.25 6.71
N GLY A 214 -22.17 -23.91 6.77
CA GLY A 214 -22.29 -23.16 8.02
C GLY A 214 -21.00 -23.04 8.84
N LEU A 215 -19.87 -23.61 8.38
CA LEU A 215 -18.57 -23.36 9.01
C LEU A 215 -18.07 -21.96 8.67
N THR A 216 -17.63 -21.22 9.69
CA THR A 216 -16.97 -19.93 9.50
C THR A 216 -15.47 -20.12 9.58
N TRP A 217 -14.79 -20.01 8.45
CA TRP A 217 -13.33 -19.95 8.41
C TRP A 217 -12.90 -18.49 8.50
N SER A 218 -11.82 -18.22 9.23
CA SER A 218 -11.22 -16.89 9.26
C SER A 218 -9.80 -16.97 8.71
N ALA A 219 -9.51 -16.11 7.74
CA ALA A 219 -8.15 -15.85 7.32
C ALA A 219 -7.57 -14.69 8.14
N TRP A 220 -6.28 -14.77 8.44
CA TRP A 220 -5.59 -13.83 9.32
C TRP A 220 -4.26 -13.37 8.72
N ASP A 221 -3.91 -12.11 8.97
CA ASP A 221 -2.62 -11.52 8.61
C ASP A 221 -2.19 -10.51 9.68
N ASP A 222 -0.93 -10.10 9.64
CA ASP A 222 -0.37 -9.10 10.53
C ASP A 222 -1.13 -7.76 10.40
N ILE A 223 -1.30 -7.07 11.52
CA ILE A 223 -1.93 -5.74 11.55
C ILE A 223 -1.15 -4.80 12.47
N LEU A 224 -1.05 -3.55 12.03
CA LEU A 224 -0.53 -2.46 12.84
C LEU A 224 -1.66 -1.83 13.66
N THR A 225 -1.38 -1.49 14.90
CA THR A 225 -2.24 -0.61 15.70
C THR A 225 -2.15 0.84 15.20
N ASP A 226 -3.09 1.69 15.62
CA ASP A 226 -3.04 3.11 15.27
C ASP A 226 -1.80 3.81 15.86
N ASP A 227 -1.35 3.39 17.06
CA ASP A 227 -0.14 3.91 17.70
C ASP A 227 1.13 3.50 16.94
N GLU A 228 1.17 2.28 16.39
CA GLU A 228 2.27 1.82 15.54
C GLU A 228 2.32 2.58 14.21
N VAL A 229 1.17 2.87 13.60
CA VAL A 229 1.09 3.74 12.43
C VAL A 229 1.57 5.15 12.75
N ASP A 230 1.20 5.66 13.93
CA ASP A 230 1.60 6.98 14.42
C ASP A 230 3.11 7.07 14.66
N LEU A 231 3.70 6.03 15.26
CA LEU A 231 5.15 5.91 15.39
C LEU A 231 5.80 5.96 14.00
N ILE A 232 5.37 5.13 13.05
CA ILE A 232 5.99 5.07 11.71
C ILE A 232 5.92 6.43 11.01
N CYS A 233 4.77 7.11 11.10
CA CYS A 233 4.57 8.43 10.52
C CYS A 233 5.25 9.59 11.29
N GLY A 234 5.85 9.31 12.46
CA GLY A 234 6.51 10.29 13.31
C GLY A 234 5.53 11.30 13.89
N VAL A 235 4.41 10.81 14.44
CA VAL A 235 3.36 11.61 15.07
C VAL A 235 3.78 12.04 16.48
N TYR A 236 3.51 13.30 16.83
CA TYR A 236 3.57 13.81 18.19
C TYR A 236 2.20 14.33 18.62
N TYR A 237 1.81 14.01 19.85
CA TYR A 237 0.65 14.57 20.54
C TYR A 237 1.14 15.77 21.36
N VAL A 238 0.91 16.98 20.89
CA VAL A 238 1.38 18.21 21.55
C VAL A 238 0.25 18.81 22.37
N ALA A 239 0.50 19.05 23.66
CA ALA A 239 -0.46 19.70 24.54
C ALA A 239 -0.76 21.12 24.03
N VAL A 240 -2.04 21.49 24.01
CA VAL A 240 -2.46 22.86 23.72
C VAL A 240 -2.50 23.62 25.06
N GLU A 241 -1.92 24.82 25.08
CA GLU A 241 -2.07 25.74 26.22
C GLU A 241 -3.53 26.22 26.30
N ASP A 242 -4.32 25.54 27.13
CA ASP A 242 -5.65 26.00 27.56
C ASP A 242 -5.84 25.66 29.06
N ASP A 243 -6.17 26.68 29.85
CA ASP A 243 -6.28 26.62 31.32
C ASP A 243 -7.46 25.77 31.82
N ARG A 244 -8.33 25.30 30.93
CA ARG A 244 -9.62 24.70 31.31
C ARG A 244 -9.79 23.23 30.95
N GLN A 245 -9.07 22.71 29.95
CA GLN A 245 -9.12 21.29 29.55
C GLN A 245 -7.81 20.82 28.89
N LYS A 246 -7.38 19.58 29.18
CA LYS A 246 -6.27 18.93 28.46
C LYS A 246 -6.66 18.66 27.01
N GLN A 247 -6.35 19.58 26.11
CA GLN A 247 -6.47 19.40 24.67
C GLN A 247 -5.12 19.02 24.06
N TRP A 248 -5.16 18.21 23.00
CA TRP A 248 -3.97 17.76 22.27
C TRP A 248 -4.12 18.09 20.79
N THR A 249 -3.02 18.50 20.16
CA THR A 249 -2.92 18.62 18.70
C THR A 249 -1.93 17.59 18.17
N THR A 250 -2.20 17.06 16.97
CA THR A 250 -1.32 16.08 16.33
C THR A 250 -0.45 16.75 15.27
N LEU A 251 0.86 16.58 15.43
CA LEU A 251 1.86 16.94 14.43
C LEU A 251 2.51 15.67 13.90
N SER A 252 2.96 15.65 12.66
CA SER A 252 3.60 14.45 12.09
C SER A 252 4.68 14.80 11.07
N TRP A 253 5.80 14.08 11.08
CA TRP A 253 6.87 14.24 10.09
C TRP A 253 6.42 13.83 8.69
N TRP A 254 5.56 12.81 8.61
CA TRP A 254 5.02 12.24 7.39
C TRP A 254 3.48 12.17 7.45
N PRO A 255 2.78 12.28 6.31
CA PRO A 255 1.33 12.15 6.30
C PRO A 255 0.92 10.73 6.69
N ARG A 256 -0.10 10.62 7.54
CA ARG A 256 -0.73 9.33 7.85
C ARG A 256 -1.35 8.70 6.60
N PRO A 257 -1.48 7.36 6.52
CA PRO A 257 -2.02 6.66 5.33
C PRO A 257 -3.42 7.12 4.94
N ASN A 258 -4.26 7.48 5.91
CA ASN A 258 -5.61 7.99 5.64
C ASN A 258 -5.61 9.34 4.88
N VAL A 259 -4.51 10.08 4.91
CA VAL A 259 -4.29 11.29 4.10
C VAL A 259 -3.54 10.95 2.81
N PHE A 260 -2.41 10.25 2.91
CA PHE A 260 -1.56 9.96 1.75
C PHE A 260 -2.26 9.09 0.69
N ASN A 261 -2.90 7.99 1.10
CA ASN A 261 -3.55 7.06 0.16
C ASN A 261 -4.78 7.68 -0.52
N LYS A 262 -5.23 8.83 -0.04
CA LYS A 262 -6.32 9.60 -0.65
C LYS A 262 -5.81 10.65 -1.62
N CYS A 263 -4.53 11.01 -1.60
CA CYS A 263 -3.99 12.02 -2.51
C CYS A 263 -3.82 11.50 -3.94
N SER A 264 -3.54 12.39 -4.89
CA SER A 264 -3.40 11.98 -6.30
C SER A 264 -2.05 11.37 -6.66
N LEU A 265 -1.06 11.41 -5.76
CA LEU A 265 0.22 10.75 -6.02
C LEU A 265 0.04 9.23 -5.94
N TRP A 266 -0.82 8.78 -5.03
CA TRP A 266 -1.09 7.37 -4.80
C TRP A 266 -2.08 6.80 -5.81
N THR A 267 -1.58 5.93 -6.70
CA THR A 267 -2.36 5.27 -7.76
C THR A 267 -2.44 3.76 -7.57
N GLY A 268 -2.18 3.26 -6.36
CA GLY A 268 -2.18 1.82 -6.03
C GLY A 268 -0.79 1.17 -5.97
N TYR A 269 0.26 1.88 -6.34
CA TYR A 269 1.66 1.49 -6.17
C TYR A 269 2.54 2.73 -6.01
N TRP A 270 3.79 2.54 -5.60
CA TRP A 270 4.76 3.62 -5.42
C TRP A 270 5.43 3.98 -6.75
N ASN A 271 4.87 4.98 -7.43
CA ASN A 271 5.37 5.47 -8.72
C ASN A 271 6.46 6.56 -8.55
N THR A 272 7.04 7.00 -9.68
CA THR A 272 8.07 8.05 -9.71
C THR A 272 7.63 9.35 -9.04
N SER A 273 6.36 9.74 -9.18
CA SER A 273 5.81 10.95 -8.54
C SER A 273 5.75 10.83 -7.02
N CYS A 274 5.43 9.64 -6.49
CA CYS A 274 5.52 9.35 -5.06
C CYS A 274 6.97 9.50 -4.57
N GLU A 275 7.93 8.90 -5.27
CA GLU A 275 9.34 8.95 -4.87
C GLU A 275 9.90 10.37 -4.92
N PHE A 276 9.63 11.11 -6.00
CA PHE A 276 10.07 12.50 -6.14
C PHE A 276 9.53 13.38 -5.01
N TRP A 277 8.24 13.25 -4.69
CA TRP A 277 7.63 13.97 -3.57
C TRP A 277 8.29 13.59 -2.23
N PHE A 278 8.51 12.30 -2.00
CA PHE A 278 9.10 11.80 -0.75
C PHE A 278 10.52 12.31 -0.56
N GLN A 279 11.37 12.20 -1.58
CA GLN A 279 12.76 12.65 -1.53
C GLN A 279 12.86 14.16 -1.29
N ARG A 280 12.07 14.95 -2.01
CA ARG A 280 12.03 16.40 -1.78
C ARG A 280 11.64 16.75 -0.33
N ARG A 281 10.66 16.04 0.22
CA ARG A 281 10.25 16.24 1.62
C ARG A 281 11.36 15.83 2.59
N LEU A 282 11.99 14.68 2.35
CA LEU A 282 13.10 14.18 3.16
C LEU A 282 14.28 15.16 3.17
N ASP A 283 14.63 15.72 2.02
CA ASP A 283 15.70 16.70 1.88
C ASP A 283 15.37 17.99 2.64
N SER A 284 14.16 18.53 2.50
CA SER A 284 13.73 19.69 3.29
C SER A 284 13.76 19.42 4.79
N ILE A 285 13.47 18.19 5.25
CA ILE A 285 13.57 17.84 6.68
C ILE A 285 15.04 17.85 7.11
N ARG A 286 15.92 17.24 6.32
CA ARG A 286 17.37 17.15 6.61
C ARG A 286 18.05 18.50 6.58
N CYS A 287 17.62 19.42 5.71
CA CYS A 287 18.09 20.80 5.64
C CYS A 287 17.48 21.71 6.73
N GLY A 288 16.55 21.21 7.55
CA GLY A 288 15.89 22.00 8.60
C GLY A 288 14.82 22.98 8.10
N GLU A 289 14.45 22.89 6.83
CA GLU A 289 13.42 23.76 6.20
C GLU A 289 12.00 23.26 6.48
N ALA A 290 11.83 21.95 6.61
CA ALA A 290 10.56 21.31 6.89
C ALA A 290 10.37 21.02 8.38
N ARG A 291 9.15 21.23 8.86
CA ARG A 291 8.69 20.86 10.21
C ARG A 291 7.55 19.85 10.14
N PRO A 292 7.26 19.11 11.23
CA PRO A 292 6.06 18.29 11.33
C PRO A 292 4.81 19.11 11.06
N SER A 293 3.85 18.52 10.36
CA SER A 293 2.63 19.19 9.92
C SER A 293 1.39 18.63 10.58
N LYS A 294 0.37 19.48 10.71
CA LYS A 294 -0.97 19.09 11.11
C LYS A 294 -1.66 18.32 9.99
N THR A 295 -2.66 17.52 10.33
CA THR A 295 -3.48 16.80 9.34
C THR A 295 -4.08 17.71 8.25
N ALA A 296 -4.51 18.93 8.61
CA ALA A 296 -5.06 19.90 7.66
C ALA A 296 -4.01 20.43 6.68
N GLU A 297 -2.79 20.67 7.15
CA GLU A 297 -1.66 21.11 6.32
C GLU A 297 -1.25 20.00 5.34
N TRP A 298 -1.23 18.73 5.79
CA TRP A 298 -1.00 17.61 4.89
C TRP A 298 -2.06 17.51 3.80
N LYS A 299 -3.34 17.66 4.15
CA LYS A 299 -4.43 17.68 3.17
C LYS A 299 -4.26 18.82 2.16
N GLY A 300 -3.79 19.98 2.59
CA GLY A 300 -3.49 21.13 1.72
C GLY A 300 -2.29 20.87 0.80
N ALA A 301 -1.17 20.40 1.36
CA ALA A 301 0.06 20.11 0.63
C ALA A 301 -0.08 18.98 -0.39
N LEU A 302 -1.00 18.04 -0.14
CA LEU A 302 -1.29 16.90 -1.02
C LEU A 302 -2.53 17.13 -1.90
N ARG A 303 -3.03 18.37 -1.99
CA ARG A 303 -4.18 18.78 -2.80
C ARG A 303 -3.77 18.99 -4.26
N TYR A 304 -3.49 17.88 -4.94
CA TYR A 304 -3.22 17.82 -6.38
C TYR A 304 -4.53 17.62 -7.19
N SER A 305 -4.43 17.17 -8.45
CA SER A 305 -5.57 16.83 -9.33
C SER A 305 -6.31 15.54 -8.92
N GLN A 306 -6.75 15.49 -7.66
CA GLN A 306 -7.30 14.31 -6.99
C GLN A 306 -8.52 13.73 -7.71
N ASN A 307 -9.47 14.58 -8.14
CA ASN A 307 -10.70 14.12 -8.78
C ASN A 307 -10.42 13.42 -10.12
N LYS A 308 -9.56 14.00 -10.96
CA LYS A 308 -9.21 13.44 -12.27
C LYS A 308 -8.45 12.11 -12.13
N THR A 309 -7.51 12.07 -11.19
CA THR A 309 -6.69 10.87 -10.93
C THR A 309 -7.56 9.73 -10.42
N ARG A 310 -8.45 10.00 -9.46
CA ARG A 310 -9.38 8.99 -8.95
C ARG A 310 -10.32 8.43 -10.01
N LEU A 311 -10.85 9.30 -10.88
CA LEU A 311 -11.68 8.87 -11.99
C LEU A 311 -10.92 7.86 -12.87
N LEU A 312 -9.68 8.17 -13.25
CA LEU A 312 -8.86 7.27 -14.06
C LEU A 312 -8.53 5.97 -13.33
N CYS A 313 -8.16 6.02 -12.05
CA CYS A 313 -7.90 4.83 -11.25
C CYS A 313 -9.13 3.91 -11.18
N ASN A 314 -10.31 4.48 -10.93
CA ASN A 314 -11.56 3.72 -10.85
C ASN A 314 -11.91 3.04 -12.17
N LEU A 315 -11.83 3.77 -13.30
CA LEU A 315 -12.12 3.21 -14.61
C LEU A 315 -11.12 2.13 -15.01
N THR A 316 -9.85 2.31 -14.67
CA THR A 316 -8.82 1.29 -14.91
C THR A 316 -9.09 0.04 -14.07
N GLU A 317 -9.51 0.21 -12.82
CA GLU A 317 -9.89 -0.89 -11.93
C GLU A 317 -11.12 -1.64 -12.43
N GLU A 318 -12.17 -0.94 -12.86
CA GLU A 318 -13.38 -1.53 -13.44
C GLU A 318 -13.06 -2.32 -14.72
N ALA A 319 -12.29 -1.74 -15.64
CA ALA A 319 -11.90 -2.42 -16.87
C ALA A 319 -11.00 -3.63 -16.60
N SER A 320 -10.09 -3.54 -15.61
CA SER A 320 -9.26 -4.66 -15.18
C SER A 320 -10.11 -5.80 -14.61
N ALA A 321 -11.10 -5.50 -13.76
CA ALA A 321 -11.98 -6.49 -13.17
C ALA A 321 -12.85 -7.20 -14.24
N LEU A 322 -13.34 -6.44 -15.22
CA LEU A 322 -14.07 -6.99 -16.37
C LEU A 322 -13.19 -7.91 -17.22
N PHE A 323 -11.94 -7.52 -17.47
CA PHE A 323 -10.99 -8.37 -18.21
C PHE A 323 -10.71 -9.68 -17.45
N ILE A 324 -10.41 -9.59 -16.15
CA ILE A 324 -10.13 -10.77 -15.32
C ILE A 324 -11.31 -11.73 -15.32
N SER A 325 -12.53 -11.24 -15.12
CA SER A 325 -13.72 -12.12 -15.07
C SER A 325 -14.06 -12.77 -16.41
N LYS A 326 -13.77 -12.11 -17.55
CA LYS A 326 -14.05 -12.66 -18.89
C LYS A 326 -12.96 -13.58 -19.42
N VAL A 327 -11.69 -13.31 -19.10
CA VAL A 327 -10.53 -13.94 -19.76
C VAL A 327 -9.77 -14.87 -18.81
N LEU A 328 -9.70 -14.56 -17.52
CA LEU A 328 -8.93 -15.31 -16.52
C LEU A 328 -9.78 -16.13 -15.55
N GLY A 329 -11.07 -15.79 -15.44
CA GLY A 329 -12.04 -16.30 -14.48
C GLY A 329 -12.62 -17.67 -14.81
#